data_AF-A0A0D8BAL1-F1
#
_entry.id   AF-A0A0D8BAL1-F1
#
_cell.length_a   1.000
_cell.length_b   1.000
_cell.length_c   1.000
_cell.angle_alpha   90.00
_cell.angle_beta   90.00
_cell.angle_gamma   90.00
#
_symmetry.space_group_name_H-M   'P 1'
#
loop_
_entity.id
_entity.type
_entity.pdbx_description
1 polymer ?
#
loop_
_entity_poly.entity_id
_entity_poly.type
_entity_poly.pdbx_seq_one_letter_code
_entity_poly.pdbx_strand_id
1 'polypeptide(L)'
;MAGPGTYLIMDVMENSLAQRLVPDDLWELVEPLLPRFESRHQGGGTAPLEDRVVFTAVVYVLTAGCAWRHLPTEFGVSVPTAHRRFQAWTRAGVWPRLHRAILDAHGIVGQVDWSSVIVDAASLRAKKGEL
;
A
#
# COMPACT_ATOMS: atom_id res chain seq x y z
N MET A 1 -12.50 -26.62 -6.54
CA MET A 1 -13.82 -25.96 -6.52
C MET A 1 -13.98 -25.33 -5.13
N ALA A 2 -13.65 -24.04 -4.98
CA ALA A 2 -13.85 -23.33 -3.71
C ALA A 2 -15.31 -22.87 -3.63
N GLY A 3 -15.98 -23.14 -2.51
CA GLY A 3 -17.41 -22.85 -2.33
C GLY A 3 -17.70 -21.37 -2.09
N PRO A 4 -18.98 -20.96 -2.18
CA PRO A 4 -19.39 -19.55 -2.07
C PRO A 4 -19.05 -18.88 -0.73
N GLY A 5 -18.81 -19.65 0.34
CA GLY A 5 -18.32 -19.13 1.63
C GLY A 5 -16.85 -18.72 1.64
N THR A 6 -16.01 -19.25 0.74
CA THR A 6 -14.59 -18.90 0.67
C THR A 6 -14.39 -17.47 0.16
N TYR A 7 -15.21 -17.05 -0.82
CA TYR A 7 -15.16 -15.69 -1.36
C TYR A 7 -15.62 -14.64 -0.35
N LEU A 8 -16.64 -14.93 0.47
CA LEU A 8 -17.14 -13.97 1.48
C LEU A 8 -16.16 -13.77 2.65
N ILE A 9 -15.48 -14.84 3.08
CA ILE A 9 -14.45 -14.76 4.13
C ILE A 9 -13.20 -14.06 3.58
N MET A 10 -12.83 -14.32 2.33
CA MET A 10 -11.72 -13.63 1.67
C MET A 10 -12.01 -12.13 1.49
N ASP A 11 -13.21 -11.74 1.07
CA ASP A 11 -13.61 -10.34 0.88
C ASP A 11 -13.68 -9.56 2.21
N VAL A 12 -14.19 -10.18 3.28
CA VAL A 12 -14.20 -9.59 4.63
C VAL A 12 -12.80 -9.50 5.23
N MET A 13 -11.94 -10.51 5.02
CA MET A 13 -10.54 -10.45 5.43
C MET A 13 -9.75 -9.42 4.61
N GLU A 14 -10.02 -9.28 3.32
CA GLU A 14 -9.38 -8.32 2.42
C GLU A 14 -9.74 -6.90 2.82
N ASN A 15 -11.01 -6.60 3.04
CA ASN A 15 -11.46 -5.28 3.47
C ASN A 15 -10.98 -4.96 4.90
N SER A 16 -10.93 -5.95 5.80
CA SER A 16 -10.38 -5.79 7.15
C SER A 16 -8.85 -5.62 7.17
N LEU A 17 -8.11 -6.33 6.32
CA LEU A 17 -6.66 -6.21 6.19
C LEU A 17 -6.28 -4.89 5.51
N ALA A 18 -7.02 -4.47 4.49
CA ALA A 18 -6.82 -3.18 3.84
C ALA A 18 -7.03 -2.02 4.81
N GLN A 19 -8.13 -2.04 5.59
CA GLN A 19 -8.37 -1.07 6.67
C GLN A 19 -7.27 -1.10 7.76
N ARG A 20 -6.71 -2.27 8.08
CA ARG A 20 -5.64 -2.38 9.07
C ARG A 20 -4.28 -1.89 8.57
N LEU A 21 -3.95 -2.17 7.31
CA LEU A 21 -2.66 -1.81 6.70
C LEU A 21 -2.66 -0.37 6.21
N VAL A 22 -3.78 0.08 5.66
CA VAL A 22 -3.99 1.39 5.08
C VAL A 22 -5.37 1.90 5.53
N PRO A 23 -5.49 2.35 6.80
CA PRO A 23 -6.72 2.99 7.28
C PRO A 23 -7.02 4.27 6.48
N ASP A 24 -8.28 4.72 6.52
CA ASP A 24 -8.74 5.89 5.76
C ASP A 24 -7.88 7.13 6.06
N ASP A 25 -7.58 7.41 7.32
CA ASP A 25 -6.73 8.55 7.72
C ASP A 25 -5.32 8.48 7.10
N LEU A 26 -4.74 7.28 7.01
CA LEU A 26 -3.43 7.11 6.34
C LEU A 26 -3.58 7.27 4.83
N TRP A 27 -4.69 6.80 4.27
CA TRP A 27 -4.98 6.95 2.85
C TRP A 27 -5.09 8.43 2.46
N GLU A 28 -5.80 9.24 3.24
CA GLU A 28 -5.95 10.68 3.02
C GLU A 28 -4.61 11.42 3.02
N LEU A 29 -3.63 10.95 3.81
CA LEU A 29 -2.28 11.52 3.82
C LEU A 29 -1.45 11.09 2.60
N VAL A 30 -1.58 9.84 2.14
CA VAL A 30 -0.71 9.30 1.08
C VAL A 30 -1.24 9.58 -0.32
N GLU A 31 -2.55 9.54 -0.53
CA GLU A 31 -3.18 9.77 -1.83
C GLU A 31 -2.64 11.03 -2.55
N PRO A 32 -2.55 12.22 -1.91
CA PRO A 32 -2.01 13.42 -2.57
C PRO A 32 -0.49 13.36 -2.83
N LEU A 33 0.23 12.44 -2.20
CA LEU A 33 1.67 12.25 -2.38
C LEU A 33 1.99 11.29 -3.53
N LEU A 34 1.04 10.41 -3.88
CA LEU A 34 1.25 9.45 -4.96
C LEU A 34 1.38 10.20 -6.30
N PRO A 35 2.45 9.96 -7.08
CA PRO A 35 2.50 10.48 -8.43
C PRO A 35 1.33 9.89 -9.22
N ARG A 36 0.63 10.74 -9.97
CA ARG A 36 -0.50 10.31 -10.80
C ARG A 36 0.01 9.34 -11.85
N PHE A 37 -0.36 8.08 -11.74
CA PHE A 37 -0.23 7.13 -12.84
C PHE A 37 -1.54 7.18 -13.58
N GLU A 38 -1.51 7.55 -14.85
CA GLU A 38 -2.70 7.48 -15.68
C GLU A 38 -3.19 6.03 -15.70
N SER A 39 -4.27 5.72 -14.98
CA SER A 39 -5.02 4.49 -15.21
C SER A 39 -5.49 4.57 -16.66
N ARG A 40 -4.91 3.72 -17.50
CA ARG A 40 -5.32 3.59 -18.89
C ARG A 40 -6.78 3.17 -18.87
N HIS A 41 -7.67 4.09 -19.23
CA HIS A 41 -9.11 3.93 -19.14
C HIS A 41 -9.55 2.75 -20.03
N GLN A 42 -9.76 1.57 -19.43
CA GLN A 42 -10.64 0.56 -20.00
C GLN A 42 -11.90 0.51 -19.12
N GLY A 43 -12.85 1.40 -19.46
CA GLY A 43 -14.28 1.30 -19.22
C GLY A 43 -14.79 0.87 -17.83
N GLY A 44 -15.32 1.83 -17.08
CA GLY A 44 -16.28 1.59 -15.99
C GLY A 44 -15.75 2.05 -14.63
N GLY A 45 -16.29 3.16 -14.13
CA GLY A 45 -15.76 3.89 -12.97
C GLY A 45 -15.51 3.02 -11.73
N THR A 46 -14.26 3.04 -11.26
CA THR A 46 -13.80 3.18 -9.87
C THR A 46 -12.27 3.33 -9.90
N ALA A 47 -11.77 4.54 -10.17
CA ALA A 47 -10.33 4.83 -10.30
C ALA A 47 -9.56 5.07 -8.97
N PRO A 48 -10.17 5.53 -7.85
CA PRO A 48 -9.43 5.72 -6.59
C PRO A 48 -9.07 4.39 -5.89
N LEU A 49 -9.89 3.36 -6.08
CA LEU A 49 -9.73 2.07 -5.42
C LEU A 49 -8.49 1.31 -5.93
N GLU A 50 -8.08 1.50 -7.20
CA GLU A 50 -6.89 0.85 -7.76
C GLU A 50 -5.59 1.30 -7.08
N ASP A 51 -5.40 2.60 -6.87
CA ASP A 51 -4.16 3.10 -6.27
C ASP A 51 -4.07 2.72 -4.78
N ARG A 52 -5.19 2.72 -4.05
CA ARG A 52 -5.25 2.26 -2.66
C ARG A 52 -4.99 0.76 -2.55
N VAL A 53 -5.55 -0.04 -3.45
CA VAL A 53 -5.33 -1.49 -3.49
C VAL A 53 -3.87 -1.81 -3.78
N VAL A 54 -3.27 -1.15 -4.79
CA VAL A 54 -1.84 -1.29 -5.09
C VAL A 54 -0.98 -0.83 -3.91
N PHE A 55 -1.34 0.27 -3.26
CA PHE A 55 -0.61 0.78 -2.11
C PHE A 55 -0.67 -0.20 -0.93
N THR A 56 -1.85 -0.75 -0.66
CA THR A 56 -2.06 -1.77 0.38
C THR A 56 -1.23 -3.03 0.10
N ALA A 57 -1.20 -3.50 -1.14
CA ALA A 57 -0.39 -4.65 -1.55
C ALA A 57 1.12 -4.38 -1.33
N VAL A 58 1.60 -3.19 -1.66
CA VAL A 58 2.99 -2.78 -1.40
C VAL A 58 3.26 -2.73 0.11
N VAL A 59 2.39 -2.08 0.88
CA VAL A 59 2.50 -1.99 2.34
C VAL A 59 2.52 -3.37 2.99
N TYR A 60 1.70 -4.31 2.53
CA TYR A 60 1.73 -5.70 3.01
C TYR A 60 3.11 -6.32 2.83
N VAL A 61 3.70 -6.24 1.63
CA VAL A 61 5.03 -6.83 1.36
C VAL A 61 6.12 -6.17 2.21
N LEU A 62 6.03 -4.85 2.40
CA LEU A 62 6.97 -4.11 3.23
C LEU A 62 6.87 -4.51 4.71
N THR A 63 5.67 -4.46 5.29
CA THR A 63 5.41 -4.75 6.71
C THR A 63 5.59 -6.21 7.07
N ALA A 64 5.14 -7.14 6.21
CA ALA A 64 5.33 -8.57 6.41
C ALA A 64 6.79 -9.02 6.16
N GLY A 65 7.63 -8.17 5.57
CA GLY A 65 9.03 -8.47 5.27
C GLY A 65 9.21 -9.63 4.27
N CYS A 66 8.16 -10.02 3.54
CA CYS A 66 8.18 -11.16 2.64
C CYS A 66 8.81 -10.78 1.27
N ALA A 67 9.13 -11.79 0.47
CA ALA A 67 9.56 -11.56 -0.92
C ALA A 67 8.33 -11.22 -1.78
N TRP A 68 8.50 -10.38 -2.80
CA TRP A 68 7.44 -9.96 -3.72
C TRP A 68 6.62 -11.10 -4.31
N ARG A 69 7.24 -12.27 -4.58
CA ARG A 69 6.56 -13.49 -5.06
C ARG A 69 5.56 -14.11 -4.08
N HIS A 70 5.60 -13.70 -2.81
CA HIS A 70 4.67 -14.12 -1.76
C HIS A 70 3.54 -13.12 -1.55
N LEU A 71 3.41 -12.11 -2.43
CA LEU A 71 2.22 -11.26 -2.45
C LEU A 71 0.99 -12.14 -2.74
N PRO A 72 -0.01 -12.16 -1.84
CA PRO A 72 -1.24 -12.90 -2.06
C PRO A 72 -1.98 -12.41 -3.31
N THR A 73 -2.52 -13.33 -4.10
CA THR A 73 -3.28 -13.01 -5.33
C THR A 73 -4.61 -12.32 -5.03
N GLU A 74 -5.08 -12.45 -3.80
CA GLU A 74 -6.31 -11.89 -3.24
C GLU A 74 -6.31 -10.35 -3.32
N PHE A 75 -5.15 -9.69 -3.28
CA PHE A 75 -5.05 -8.25 -3.50
C PHE A 75 -5.48 -7.79 -4.90
N GLY A 76 -5.68 -8.70 -5.87
CA GLY A 76 -6.00 -8.34 -7.26
C GLY A 76 -4.86 -7.61 -7.99
N VAL A 77 -3.66 -7.53 -7.39
CA VAL A 77 -2.50 -6.82 -7.93
C VAL A 77 -1.42 -7.82 -8.32
N SER A 78 -1.00 -7.75 -9.59
CA SER A 78 0.12 -8.58 -10.04
C SER A 78 1.44 -8.15 -9.37
N VAL A 79 2.29 -9.13 -9.03
CA VAL A 79 3.63 -8.89 -8.45
C VAL A 79 4.45 -7.87 -9.26
N PRO A 80 4.53 -7.95 -10.61
CA PRO A 80 5.23 -6.95 -11.40
C PRO A 80 4.63 -5.54 -11.27
N THR A 81 3.30 -5.41 -11.18
CA THR A 81 2.64 -4.11 -10.99
C THR A 81 2.99 -3.51 -9.63
N ALA A 82 2.88 -4.29 -8.54
CA ALA A 82 3.21 -3.84 -7.20
C ALA A 82 4.68 -3.39 -7.10
N HIS A 83 5.60 -4.20 -7.62
CA HIS A 83 7.02 -3.89 -7.59
C HIS A 83 7.37 -2.63 -8.42
N ARG A 84 6.80 -2.48 -9.62
CA ARG A 84 6.99 -1.28 -10.46
C ARG A 84 6.50 -0.02 -9.76
N ARG A 85 5.34 -0.11 -9.10
CA ARG A 85 4.74 1.01 -8.35
C ARG A 85 5.57 1.37 -7.13
N PHE A 86 6.03 0.38 -6.36
CA PHE A 86 6.99 0.59 -5.28
C PHE A 86 8.24 1.35 -5.77
N GLN A 87 8.89 0.88 -6.84
CA GLN A 87 10.08 1.55 -7.39
C GLN A 87 9.79 2.98 -7.86
N ALA A 88 8.64 3.21 -8.47
CA ALA A 88 8.26 4.54 -8.93
C ALA A 88 7.97 5.49 -7.75
N TRP A 89 7.30 5.02 -6.71
CA TRP A 89 7.05 5.78 -5.48
C TRP A 89 8.32 6.07 -4.69
N THR A 90 9.24 5.11 -4.62
CA THR A 90 10.58 5.31 -4.03
C THR A 90 11.33 6.41 -4.77
N ARG A 91 11.38 6.35 -6.11
CA ARG A 91 12.04 7.39 -6.93
C ARG A 91 11.37 8.76 -6.82
N ALA A 92 10.05 8.80 -6.65
CA ALA A 92 9.30 10.03 -6.45
C ALA A 92 9.39 10.59 -5.01
N GLY A 93 10.09 9.91 -4.10
CA GLY A 93 10.25 10.34 -2.71
C GLY A 93 8.96 10.28 -1.89
N VAL A 94 8.04 9.35 -2.22
CA VAL A 94 6.76 9.20 -1.51
C VAL A 94 6.99 8.88 -0.03
N TRP A 95 7.88 7.94 0.29
CA TRP A 95 8.11 7.47 1.66
C TRP A 95 8.57 8.56 2.64
N PRO A 96 9.62 9.36 2.36
CA PRO A 96 10.02 10.43 3.28
C PRO A 96 8.96 11.54 3.42
N ARG A 97 8.20 11.83 2.35
CA ARG A 97 7.10 12.81 2.40
C ARG A 97 5.93 12.31 3.24
N LEU A 98 5.59 11.03 3.10
CA LEU A 98 4.57 10.37 3.90
C LEU A 98 4.97 10.40 5.38
N HIS A 99 6.21 10.00 5.70
CA HIS A 99 6.75 10.09 7.07
C HIS A 99 6.60 11.48 7.67
N ARG A 100 6.91 12.52 6.88
CA ARG A 100 6.76 13.90 7.34
C ARG A 100 5.29 14.28 7.59
N ALA A 101 4.39 13.94 6.66
CA ALA A 101 2.96 14.20 6.80
C ALA A 101 2.35 13.53 8.05
N ILE A 102 2.78 12.29 8.33
CA ILE A 102 2.43 11.55 9.55
C ILE A 102 2.93 12.29 10.80
N LEU A 103 4.21 12.67 10.85
CA LEU A 103 4.74 13.40 11.99
C LEU A 103 4.03 14.73 12.22
N ASP A 104 3.68 15.44 11.15
CA ASP A 104 2.93 16.70 11.24
C ASP A 104 1.48 16.47 11.73
N ALA A 105 0.84 15.36 11.34
CA ALA A 105 -0.49 14.97 11.83
C ALA A 105 -0.47 14.49 13.30
N HIS A 106 0.55 13.72 13.69
CA HIS A 106 0.70 13.16 15.04
C HIS A 106 1.39 14.10 16.05
N GLY A 107 1.96 15.22 15.60
CA GLY A 107 2.49 16.27 16.47
C GLY A 107 1.44 16.89 17.42
N ILE A 108 0.15 16.56 17.24
CA ILE A 108 -0.96 17.03 18.08
C ILE A 108 -1.54 15.92 18.99
N VAL A 109 -1.48 14.63 18.64
CA VAL A 109 -2.02 13.54 19.48
C VAL A 109 -1.19 12.25 19.30
N GLY A 110 -0.63 11.77 20.41
CA GLY A 110 0.16 10.54 20.47
C GLY A 110 -0.66 9.27 20.23
N GLN A 111 -0.77 8.87 18.96
CA GLN A 111 -1.10 7.50 18.57
C GLN A 111 0.04 6.91 17.72
N VAL A 112 0.38 5.65 18.05
CA VAL A 112 1.57 4.92 17.62
C VAL A 112 1.49 4.48 16.14
N ASP A 113 2.39 5.04 15.34
CA ASP A 113 3.54 4.39 14.69
C ASP A 113 3.36 3.24 13.68
N TRP A 114 2.14 2.91 13.24
CA TRP A 114 1.98 1.95 12.13
C TRP A 114 2.63 2.46 10.83
N SER A 115 2.63 3.77 10.66
CA SER A 115 3.05 4.42 9.45
C SER A 115 4.57 4.70 9.44
N SER A 116 5.22 4.84 10.60
CA SER A 116 6.69 4.78 10.68
C SER A 116 7.20 3.38 10.37
N VAL A 117 6.52 2.31 10.83
CA VAL A 117 6.89 0.92 10.53
C VAL A 117 6.87 0.69 9.01
N ILE A 118 5.88 1.27 8.31
CA ILE A 118 5.82 1.24 6.84
C ILE A 118 6.99 2.00 6.23
N VAL A 119 7.32 3.20 6.74
CA VAL A 119 8.43 4.03 6.25
C VAL A 119 9.78 3.36 6.48
N ASP A 120 10.00 2.76 7.65
CA ASP A 120 11.23 2.06 8.01
C ASP A 120 11.38 0.80 7.17
N ALA A 121 10.31 0.02 7.00
CA ALA A 121 10.31 -1.13 6.12
C ALA A 121 10.57 -0.74 4.65
N ALA A 122 9.97 0.35 4.17
CA ALA A 122 10.23 0.91 2.84
C ALA A 122 11.70 1.32 2.70
N SER A 123 12.26 2.00 3.70
CA SER A 123 13.64 2.47 3.74
C SER A 123 14.65 1.31 3.73
N LEU A 124 14.40 0.26 4.52
CA LEU A 124 15.21 -0.96 4.53
C LEU A 124 15.17 -1.69 3.18
N ARG A 125 14.01 -1.71 2.52
CA ARG A 125 13.85 -2.34 1.21
C ARG A 125 14.43 -1.52 0.06
N ALA A 126 14.30 -0.19 0.10
CA ALA A 126 14.91 0.70 -0.87
C ALA A 126 16.43 0.53 -0.89
N LYS A 127 17.07 0.52 0.29
CA LYS A 127 18.52 0.27 0.44
C LYS A 127 18.96 -1.11 -0.09
N LYS A 128 18.10 -2.13 0.01
CA LYS A 128 18.39 -3.50 -0.46
C LYS A 128 18.29 -3.64 -2.00
N GLY A 129 17.56 -2.76 -2.69
CA GLY A 129 17.41 -2.79 -4.15
C GLY A 129 18.51 -2.05 -4.93
N GLU A 130 19.40 -1.35 -4.23
CA GLU A 130 20.50 -0.54 -4.80
C GLU A 130 21.87 -1.27 -4.81
N LEU A 131 21.90 -2.56 -4.48
CA LEU A 131 23.11 -3.42 -4.47
C LEU A 131 23.08 -4.48 -5.58
#